data_AF-A0A534X2Z6-F1
#
_entry.id   AF-A0A534X2Z6-F1
#
_cell.length_a   1.000
_cell.length_b   1.000
_cell.length_c   1.000
_cell.angle_alpha   90.00
_cell.angle_beta   90.00
_cell.angle_gamma   90.00
#
_symmetry.space_group_name_H-M   'P 1'
#
loop_
_entity.id
_entity.type
_entity.pdbx_description
1 polymer ?
#
loop_
_entity_poly.entity_id
_entity_poly.type
_entity_poly.pdbx_seq_one_letter_code
_entity_poly.pdbx_strand_id
1 'polypeptide(L)'
;DLPLSTYTQWYWKIDLHNLLHFLSLRVDPHAQHEIRAYARVMAGMLKRVAPFSFEAWLDYEYGGAHLSRGELAALRRLIEVRGRDLEARRDGHVTAQDLAGLGLSRREVEELLAKLAAPPPADFELDLSTARPAEHFARVMEAAVPRVDRK
;
A
#
# COMPACT_ATOMS: atom_id res chain seq x y z
N ASP A 1 -7.74 10.72 32.59
CA ASP A 1 -7.38 9.87 31.44
C ASP A 1 -6.44 10.59 30.49
N LEU A 2 -5.50 9.85 29.91
CA LEU A 2 -4.61 10.34 28.86
C LEU A 2 -5.26 10.12 27.49
N PRO A 3 -5.06 11.01 26.50
CA PRO A 3 -5.63 10.86 25.16
C PRO A 3 -4.97 9.72 24.37
N LEU A 4 -5.66 9.21 23.34
CA LEU A 4 -5.12 8.18 22.42
C LEU A 4 -3.85 8.60 21.68
N SER A 5 -3.62 9.91 21.55
CA SER A 5 -2.42 10.50 20.95
C SER A 5 -1.18 10.43 21.84
N THR A 6 -1.28 9.85 23.04
CA THR A 6 -0.13 9.68 23.94
C THR A 6 0.89 8.76 23.29
N TYR A 7 2.10 9.27 23.09
CA TYR A 7 3.20 8.49 22.54
C TYR A 7 3.55 7.30 23.44
N THR A 8 3.90 6.18 22.79
CA THR A 8 4.36 4.97 23.45
C THR A 8 5.56 4.40 22.71
N GLN A 9 6.29 3.52 23.39
CA GLN A 9 7.41 2.78 22.82
C GLN A 9 7.15 1.30 23.06
N TRP A 10 7.46 0.47 22.06
CA TRP A 10 7.38 -0.97 22.19
C TRP A 10 8.48 -1.62 21.35
N TYR A 11 8.86 -2.84 21.76
CA TYR A 11 9.64 -3.71 20.91
C TYR A 11 8.70 -4.51 20.03
N TRP A 12 8.96 -4.48 18.72
CA TRP A 12 8.21 -5.26 17.75
C TRP A 12 9.15 -6.20 17.00
N LYS A 13 8.82 -7.49 17.03
CA LYS A 13 9.51 -8.54 16.29
C LYS A 13 8.51 -9.22 15.38
N ILE A 14 8.86 -9.35 14.11
CA ILE A 14 8.04 -9.95 13.07
C ILE A 14 8.95 -10.61 12.05
N ASP A 15 8.52 -11.72 11.45
CA ASP A 15 9.22 -12.32 10.32
C ASP A 15 8.98 -11.55 9.02
N LEU A 16 9.78 -11.86 8.00
CA LEU A 16 9.74 -11.14 6.73
C LEU A 16 8.40 -11.29 5.99
N HIS A 17 7.80 -12.49 5.98
CA HIS A 17 6.54 -12.72 5.27
C HIS A 17 5.41 -11.89 5.86
N ASN A 18 5.27 -11.92 7.18
CA ASN A 18 4.25 -11.13 7.88
C ASN A 18 4.54 -9.62 7.82
N LEU A 19 5.81 -9.21 7.77
CA LEU A 19 6.17 -7.81 7.57
C LEU A 19 5.73 -7.31 6.19
N LEU A 20 5.97 -8.06 5.12
CA LEU A 20 5.53 -7.71 3.77
C LEU A 20 4.01 -7.56 3.70
N HIS A 21 3.27 -8.51 4.27
CA HIS A 21 1.82 -8.42 4.36
C HIS A 21 1.35 -7.18 5.16
N PHE A 22 1.99 -6.89 6.30
CA PHE A 22 1.72 -5.68 7.08
C PHE A 22 1.95 -4.41 6.25
N LEU A 23 3.07 -4.35 5.52
CA LEU A 23 3.37 -3.20 4.66
C LEU A 23 2.31 -3.03 3.59
N SER A 24 1.91 -4.10 2.88
CA SER A 24 0.84 -4.05 1.87
C SER A 24 -0.43 -3.37 2.38
N LEU A 25 -0.82 -3.62 3.64
CA LEU A 25 -2.00 -3.00 4.26
C LEU A 25 -1.78 -1.57 4.76
N ARG A 26 -0.54 -1.19 5.09
CA ARG A 26 -0.25 0.07 5.80
C ARG A 26 0.38 1.14 4.92
N VAL A 27 0.99 0.78 3.80
CA VAL A 27 1.43 1.75 2.79
C VAL A 27 0.30 2.17 1.85
N ASP A 28 -0.86 1.52 1.96
CA ASP A 28 -2.06 1.82 1.18
C ASP A 28 -2.57 3.27 1.41
N PRO A 29 -3.01 3.99 0.35
CA PRO A 29 -3.53 5.35 0.48
C PRO A 29 -4.75 5.49 1.41
N HIS A 30 -5.57 4.44 1.55
CA HIS A 30 -6.74 4.41 2.42
C HIS A 30 -6.37 4.13 3.89
N ALA A 31 -5.13 3.72 4.18
CA ALA A 31 -4.66 3.60 5.55
C ALA A 31 -4.64 4.97 6.25
N GLN A 32 -4.70 4.97 7.58
CA GLN A 32 -4.55 6.21 8.34
C GLN A 32 -3.17 6.83 8.09
N HIS A 33 -3.09 8.16 7.96
CA HIS A 33 -1.86 8.85 7.57
C HIS A 33 -0.69 8.54 8.51
N GLU A 34 -0.92 8.53 9.82
CA GLU A 34 0.11 8.29 10.83
C GLU A 34 0.77 6.92 10.65
N ILE A 35 -0.01 5.83 10.55
CA ILE A 35 0.57 4.49 10.37
C ILE A 35 1.23 4.33 9.01
N ARG A 36 0.71 5.00 7.98
CA ARG A 36 1.34 5.01 6.65
C ARG A 36 2.72 5.66 6.68
N ALA A 37 2.90 6.73 7.45
CA ALA A 37 4.21 7.37 7.61
C ALA A 37 5.23 6.39 8.23
N TYR A 38 4.85 5.64 9.27
CA TYR A 38 5.70 4.59 9.84
C TYR A 38 5.99 3.47 8.83
N ALA A 39 4.95 2.96 8.15
CA ALA A 39 5.09 1.87 7.19
C ALA A 39 6.02 2.23 6.01
N ARG A 40 5.96 3.48 5.52
CA ARG A 40 6.88 3.96 4.46
C ARG A 40 8.34 3.92 4.90
N VAL A 41 8.62 4.34 6.15
CA VAL A 41 9.98 4.26 6.70
C VAL A 41 10.43 2.80 6.85
N MET A 42 9.56 1.92 7.37
CA MET A 42 9.83 0.49 7.50
C MET A 42 10.09 -0.18 6.14
N ALA A 43 9.32 0.16 5.11
CA ALA A 43 9.53 -0.31 3.74
C ALA A 43 10.90 0.12 3.19
N GLY A 44 11.29 1.38 3.41
CA GLY A 44 12.61 1.87 2.99
C GLY A 44 13.79 1.25 3.76
N MET A 45 13.57 0.82 5.01
CA MET A 45 14.54 0.01 5.75
C MET A 45 14.61 -1.40 5.16
N LEU A 46 13.46 -2.01 4.88
CA LEU A 46 13.38 -3.34 4.31
C LEU A 46 14.05 -3.43 2.94
N LYS A 47 13.86 -2.41 2.09
CA LYS A 47 14.54 -2.28 0.79
C LYS A 47 16.06 -2.41 0.91
N ARG A 48 16.65 -1.89 1.99
CA ARG A 48 18.11 -1.97 2.25
C ARG A 48 18.53 -3.31 2.84
N VAL A 49 17.68 -3.93 3.66
CA VAL A 49 17.99 -5.18 4.39
C VAL A 49 17.78 -6.43 3.54
N ALA A 50 16.69 -6.48 2.77
CA ALA A 50 16.29 -7.62 1.95
C ALA A 50 15.84 -7.17 0.54
N PRO A 51 16.75 -6.63 -0.30
CA PRO A 51 16.40 -5.96 -1.55
C PRO A 51 15.65 -6.85 -2.54
N PHE A 52 16.03 -8.12 -2.69
CA PHE A 52 15.36 -9.03 -3.62
C PHE A 52 13.93 -9.38 -3.19
N SER A 53 13.70 -9.58 -1.89
CA SER A 53 12.35 -9.80 -1.36
C SER A 53 11.50 -8.54 -1.47
N PHE A 54 12.12 -7.36 -1.29
CA PHE A 54 11.44 -6.08 -1.46
C PHE A 54 11.04 -5.84 -2.92
N GLU A 55 11.91 -6.12 -3.87
CA GLU A 55 11.61 -6.04 -5.32
C GLU A 55 10.47 -6.99 -5.70
N ALA A 56 10.53 -8.25 -5.26
CA ALA A 56 9.45 -9.21 -5.49
C ALA A 56 8.11 -8.74 -4.87
N TRP A 57 8.15 -8.15 -3.67
CA TRP A 57 6.95 -7.56 -3.06
C TRP A 57 6.41 -6.38 -3.87
N LEU A 58 7.28 -5.51 -4.41
CA LEU A 58 6.86 -4.43 -5.30
C LEU A 58 6.18 -4.96 -6.56
N ASP A 59 6.74 -5.99 -7.18
CA ASP A 59 6.25 -6.50 -8.46
C ASP A 59 4.94 -7.28 -8.33
N TYR A 60 4.84 -8.12 -7.30
CA TYR A 60 3.76 -9.10 -7.19
C TYR A 60 2.67 -8.74 -6.19
N GLU A 61 2.99 -7.94 -5.16
CA GLU A 61 2.02 -7.57 -4.12
C GLU A 61 1.63 -6.10 -4.16
N TYR A 62 2.59 -5.17 -4.04
CA TYR A 62 2.29 -3.74 -3.92
C TYR A 62 1.89 -3.11 -5.27
N GLY A 63 2.65 -3.36 -6.32
CA GLY A 63 2.36 -2.93 -7.69
C GLY A 63 1.47 -3.91 -8.46
N GLY A 64 1.24 -5.09 -7.91
CA GLY A 64 0.33 -6.09 -8.45
C GLY A 64 -1.13 -5.84 -8.08
N ALA A 65 -2.04 -6.50 -8.79
CA ALA A 65 -3.46 -6.50 -8.44
C ALA A 65 -4.09 -7.86 -8.72
N HIS A 66 -4.93 -8.32 -7.79
CA HIS A 66 -5.79 -9.47 -8.04
C HIS A 66 -6.98 -9.08 -8.90
N LEU A 67 -7.18 -9.85 -9.97
CA LEU A 67 -8.32 -9.72 -10.86
C LEU A 67 -9.27 -10.90 -10.64
N SER A 68 -10.53 -10.58 -10.33
CA SER A 68 -11.62 -11.52 -10.23
C SER A 68 -11.92 -12.16 -11.57
N ARG A 69 -12.71 -13.24 -11.56
CA ARG A 69 -13.16 -13.92 -12.77
C ARG A 69 -13.87 -12.95 -13.75
N GLY A 70 -14.69 -12.05 -13.23
CA GLY A 70 -15.43 -11.08 -14.04
C GLY A 70 -14.51 -10.01 -14.62
N GLU A 71 -13.56 -9.51 -13.83
CA GLU A 71 -12.54 -8.55 -14.28
C GLU A 71 -11.69 -9.14 -15.41
N LEU A 72 -11.24 -10.39 -15.27
CA LEU A 72 -10.52 -11.11 -16.32
C LEU A 72 -11.38 -11.33 -17.59
N ALA A 73 -12.68 -11.60 -17.42
CA ALA A 73 -13.59 -11.73 -18.55
C ALA A 73 -13.76 -10.41 -19.32
N ALA A 74 -13.81 -9.28 -18.60
CA ALA A 74 -13.85 -7.95 -19.21
C ALA A 74 -12.58 -7.67 -20.02
N LEU A 75 -11.39 -7.94 -19.46
CA LEU A 75 -10.13 -7.75 -20.16
C LEU A 75 -10.00 -8.63 -21.41
N ARG A 76 -10.51 -9.86 -21.39
CA ARG A 76 -10.54 -10.76 -22.56
C ARG A 76 -11.43 -10.25 -23.71
N ARG A 77 -12.41 -9.38 -23.42
CA ARG A 77 -13.20 -8.68 -24.45
C ARG A 77 -12.44 -7.52 -25.10
N LEU A 78 -11.34 -7.07 -24.51
CA LEU A 78 -10.52 -5.98 -25.01
C LEU A 78 -9.22 -6.47 -25.66
N ILE A 79 -8.69 -7.61 -25.21
CA ILE A 79 -7.35 -8.10 -25.58
C ILE A 79 -7.45 -9.45 -26.32
N GLU A 80 -6.61 -9.62 -27.34
CA GLU A 80 -6.31 -10.87 -28.05
C GLU A 80 -4.88 -11.33 -27.75
N VAL A 81 -4.70 -12.64 -27.62
CA VAL A 81 -3.36 -13.26 -27.53
C VAL A 81 -3.01 -13.79 -28.92
N ARG A 82 -1.88 -13.36 -29.48
CA ARG A 82 -1.35 -13.85 -30.77
C ARG A 82 0.06 -14.39 -30.57
N GLY A 83 0.17 -15.71 -30.42
CA GLY A 83 1.45 -16.32 -30.07
C GLY A 83 1.94 -15.85 -28.69
N ARG A 84 3.02 -15.08 -28.67
CA ARG A 84 3.58 -14.46 -27.44
C ARG A 84 3.21 -12.98 -27.29
N ASP A 85 2.43 -12.44 -28.23
CA ASP A 85 2.05 -11.04 -28.27
C ASP A 85 0.63 -10.82 -27.72
N LEU A 86 0.40 -9.62 -27.19
CA LEU A 86 -0.93 -9.13 -26.81
C LEU A 86 -1.34 -8.01 -27.76
N GLU A 87 -2.50 -8.16 -28.39
CA GLU A 87 -3.06 -7.16 -29.29
C GLU A 87 -4.40 -6.64 -28.76
N ALA A 88 -4.66 -5.35 -28.91
CA ALA A 88 -5.98 -4.80 -28.65
C ALA A 88 -6.96 -5.25 -29.74
N ARG A 89 -8.17 -5.65 -29.36
CA ARG A 89 -9.27 -5.92 -30.29
C ARG A 89 -9.71 -4.62 -30.95
N ARG A 90 -9.98 -4.64 -32.26
CA ARG A 90 -10.55 -3.48 -32.96
C ARG A 90 -11.89 -3.10 -32.32
N ASP A 91 -12.06 -1.80 -32.06
CA ASP A 91 -13.25 -1.23 -31.43
C ASP A 91 -13.59 -1.84 -30.06
N GLY A 92 -12.58 -2.39 -29.37
CA GLY A 92 -12.73 -2.96 -28.03
C GLY A 92 -13.20 -1.92 -27.03
N HIS A 93 -14.46 -2.01 -26.63
CA HIS A 93 -15.08 -1.16 -25.63
C HIS A 93 -15.96 -2.01 -24.72
N VAL A 94 -15.79 -1.85 -23.41
CA VAL A 94 -16.58 -2.55 -22.39
C VAL A 94 -17.29 -1.49 -21.55
N THR A 95 -18.62 -1.46 -21.63
CA THR A 95 -19.44 -0.50 -20.89
C THR A 95 -19.67 -0.95 -19.45
N ALA A 96 -20.15 -0.05 -18.60
CA ALA A 96 -20.64 -0.43 -17.27
C ALA A 96 -21.77 -1.49 -17.33
N GLN A 97 -22.60 -1.47 -18.37
CA GLN A 97 -23.64 -2.48 -18.59
C GLN A 97 -23.04 -3.84 -18.95
N ASP A 98 -21.98 -3.88 -19.75
CA ASP A 98 -21.24 -5.11 -20.05
C ASP A 98 -20.61 -5.71 -18.79
N LEU A 99 -19.99 -4.87 -17.94
CA LEU A 99 -19.41 -5.29 -16.68
C LEU A 99 -20.47 -5.83 -15.72
N ALA A 100 -21.63 -5.18 -15.63
CA ALA A 100 -22.77 -5.68 -14.86
C ALA A 100 -23.26 -7.03 -15.40
N GLY A 101 -23.30 -7.19 -16.73
CA GLY A 101 -23.62 -8.46 -17.39
C GLY A 101 -22.59 -9.58 -17.13
N LEU A 102 -21.35 -9.22 -16.76
CA LEU A 102 -20.31 -10.15 -16.29
C LEU A 102 -20.38 -10.42 -14.78
N GLY A 103 -21.35 -9.84 -14.07
CA GLY A 103 -21.61 -10.07 -12.65
C GLY A 103 -20.84 -9.15 -11.71
N LEU A 104 -20.19 -8.08 -12.21
CA LEU A 104 -19.54 -7.11 -11.33
C LEU A 104 -20.59 -6.17 -10.74
N SER A 105 -20.54 -6.00 -9.43
CA SER A 105 -21.25 -4.93 -8.72
C SER A 105 -20.65 -3.56 -9.06
N ARG A 106 -21.38 -2.48 -8.76
CA ARG A 106 -20.87 -1.11 -8.92
C ARG A 106 -19.52 -0.89 -8.22
N ARG A 107 -19.38 -1.40 -7.00
CA ARG A 107 -18.14 -1.28 -6.22
C ARG A 107 -16.98 -2.00 -6.90
N GLU A 108 -17.19 -3.23 -7.39
CA GLU A 108 -16.15 -3.98 -8.10
C GLU A 108 -15.76 -3.32 -9.43
N VAL A 109 -16.71 -2.67 -10.11
CA VAL A 109 -16.41 -1.86 -11.30
C VAL A 109 -15.51 -0.68 -10.94
N GLU A 110 -15.85 0.07 -9.89
CA GLU A 110 -15.04 1.20 -9.42
C GLU A 110 -13.63 0.73 -9.00
N GLU A 111 -13.53 -0.41 -8.31
CA GLU A 111 -12.25 -1.03 -7.94
C GLU A 111 -11.44 -1.48 -9.17
N LEU A 112 -12.06 -2.11 -10.18
CA LEU A 112 -11.39 -2.49 -11.43
C LEU A 112 -10.82 -1.26 -12.16
N LEU A 113 -11.62 -0.21 -12.31
CA LEU A 113 -11.20 1.01 -12.98
C LEU A 113 -10.03 1.68 -12.24
N ALA A 114 -10.08 1.69 -10.90
CA ALA A 114 -8.97 2.19 -10.08
C ALA A 114 -7.68 1.38 -10.27
N LYS A 115 -7.76 0.04 -10.27
CA LYS A 115 -6.62 -0.86 -10.52
C LYS A 115 -5.95 -0.59 -11.88
N LEU A 116 -6.73 -0.28 -12.91
CA LEU A 116 -6.23 -0.05 -14.27
C LEU A 116 -5.74 1.39 -14.52
N ALA A 117 -6.25 2.37 -13.78
CA ALA A 117 -5.98 3.79 -14.04
C ALA A 117 -4.58 4.25 -13.60
N ALA A 118 -4.07 3.78 -12.46
CA ALA A 118 -2.74 4.14 -12.00
C ALA A 118 -2.18 3.12 -11.01
N PRO A 119 -0.91 2.68 -11.15
CA PRO A 119 -0.23 1.94 -10.11
C PRO A 119 0.00 2.84 -8.88
N PRO A 120 0.08 2.27 -7.67
CA PRO A 120 0.37 3.04 -6.48
C PRO A 120 1.80 3.61 -6.52
N PRO A 121 2.04 4.81 -5.93
CA PRO A 121 3.35 5.44 -5.94
C PRO A 121 4.37 4.64 -5.11
N ALA A 122 5.39 4.09 -5.77
CA ALA A 122 6.39 3.19 -5.17
C ALA A 122 7.71 3.88 -4.77
N ASP A 123 7.65 5.11 -4.27
CA ASP A 123 8.85 5.74 -3.68
C ASP A 123 8.98 5.38 -2.21
N PHE A 124 9.99 4.58 -1.89
CA PHE A 124 10.35 4.16 -0.53
C PHE A 124 11.80 4.54 -0.18
N GLU A 125 12.36 5.54 -0.86
CA GLU A 125 13.69 6.03 -0.52
C GLU A 125 13.70 6.64 0.89
N LEU A 126 14.79 6.38 1.62
CA LEU A 126 14.99 7.03 2.91
C LEU A 126 16.04 8.11 2.76
N ASP A 127 15.64 9.34 3.10
CA ASP A 127 16.57 10.43 3.36
C ASP A 127 17.10 10.33 4.78
N LEU A 128 18.23 9.64 4.94
CA LEU A 128 18.88 9.45 6.24
C LEU A 128 19.43 10.76 6.82
N SER A 129 19.56 11.83 6.03
CA SER A 129 20.00 13.14 6.53
C SER A 129 18.96 13.78 7.47
N THR A 130 17.69 13.34 7.37
CA THR A 130 16.59 13.78 8.23
C THR A 130 16.48 12.99 9.53
N ALA A 131 17.23 11.88 9.66
CA ALA A 131 17.14 11.01 10.82
C ALA A 131 17.51 11.76 12.11
N ARG A 132 16.75 11.51 13.17
CA ARG A 132 17.00 12.05 14.51
C ARG A 132 17.34 10.92 15.47
N PRO A 133 18.25 11.15 16.43
CA PRO A 133 18.57 10.16 17.43
C PRO A 133 17.39 9.96 18.39
N ALA A 134 17.30 8.80 19.04
CA ALA A 134 16.16 8.45 19.90
C ALA A 134 15.97 9.47 21.04
N GLU A 135 17.05 10.03 21.57
CA GLU A 135 17.04 11.03 22.64
C GLU A 135 16.35 12.33 22.21
N HIS A 136 16.40 12.67 20.92
CA HIS A 136 15.64 13.81 20.40
C HIS A 136 14.14 13.60 20.59
N PHE A 137 13.63 12.43 20.19
CA PHE A 137 12.22 12.11 20.34
C PHE A 137 11.81 11.96 21.81
N ALA A 138 12.67 11.38 22.65
CA ALA A 138 12.42 11.32 24.10
C ALA A 138 12.19 12.72 24.70
N ARG A 139 13.03 13.70 24.35
CA ARG A 139 12.86 15.10 24.78
C ARG A 139 11.56 15.73 24.26
N VAL A 140 11.20 15.47 22.99
CA VAL A 140 9.95 15.98 22.41
C VAL A 140 8.74 15.39 23.12
N MET A 141 8.75 14.10 23.41
CA MET A 141 7.67 13.42 24.12
C MET A 141 7.55 13.95 25.55
N GLU A 142 8.65 14.09 26.29
CA GLU A 142 8.66 14.63 27.65
C GLU A 142 8.11 16.06 27.70
N ALA A 143 8.52 16.93 26.76
CA ALA A 143 8.03 18.30 26.67
C ALA A 143 6.54 18.39 26.34
N ALA A 144 5.97 17.37 25.69
CA ALA A 144 4.55 17.30 25.34
C ALA A 144 3.67 16.80 26.49
N VAL A 145 4.25 16.24 27.56
CA VAL A 145 3.48 15.80 28.74
C VAL A 145 2.98 17.04 29.49
N PRO A 146 1.66 17.21 29.67
CA PRO A 146 1.12 18.33 30.44
C PRO A 146 1.66 18.31 31.88
N ARG A 147 2.17 19.46 32.34
CA ARG A 147 2.54 19.62 33.76
C ARG A 147 1.24 19.66 34.57
N VAL A 148 0.95 18.57 35.26
CA VAL A 148 -0.17 18.54 36.20
C VAL A 148 0.28 19.31 37.44
N ASP A 149 -0.19 20.54 37.60
CA ASP A 149 -0.06 21.25 38.88
C ASP A 149 -0.77 20.40 39.95
N ARG A 150 0.02 19.72 40.79
CA ARG A 150 -0.51 19.10 42.01
C ARG A 150 -0.92 20.24 42.94
N LYS A 151 -2.22 20.56 42.94
CA LYS A 151 -2.86 21.27 44.06
C LYS A 151 -3.03 20.31 45.23
#